data_AF-A0A194S395-F1
#
_entry.id   AF-A0A194S395-F1
#
_cell.length_a   1.000
_cell.length_b   1.000
_cell.length_c   1.000
_cell.angle_alpha   90.00
_cell.angle_beta   90.00
_cell.angle_gamma   90.00
#
_symmetry.space_group_name_H-M   'P 1'
#
loop_
_entity.id
_entity.type
_entity.pdbx_description
1 polymer ?
#
loop_
_entity_poly.entity_id
_entity_poly.type
_entity_poly.pdbx_seq_one_letter_code
_entity_poly.pdbx_strand_id
1 'polypeptide(L)'
;MEPFRPFRPDDVRHRRFCCCVPVRWGVLALALVGATLAACLGIAAIQRLFSPEINPWRAWLEVASIVLWFSLVVLCLYGWAGGISQKREWVEWFYELVWWHLWFNIAVGIYLLVVLALPTSKSLSAQICSKLALDKLDAELLVDFTAADAASTVSLECFAGVRSALILLDLAWTIAILIQLWLCLVSGHYLDELADREAAERFGVDIENPNPPYVFVPGDDAQEMRMIAAMEGRTASRKARAF
;
A
#
# COMPACT_ATOMS: atom_id res chain seq x y z
N MET A 1 19.44 -29.44 -29.32
CA MET A 1 19.69 -29.09 -27.90
C MET A 1 20.56 -27.86 -27.91
N GLU A 2 20.00 -26.70 -27.58
CA GLU A 2 20.81 -25.50 -27.42
C GLU A 2 21.69 -25.66 -26.17
N PRO A 3 22.97 -25.28 -26.22
CA PRO A 3 23.87 -25.42 -25.08
C PRO A 3 23.41 -24.52 -23.93
N PHE A 4 23.23 -25.12 -22.76
CA PHE A 4 22.87 -24.44 -21.51
C PHE A 4 23.94 -23.38 -21.22
N ARG A 5 23.58 -22.08 -21.26
CA ARG A 5 24.49 -21.02 -20.83
C ARG A 5 24.46 -20.96 -19.30
N PRO A 6 25.61 -21.04 -18.61
CA PRO A 6 25.64 -20.91 -17.16
C PRO A 6 25.18 -19.50 -16.76
N PHE A 7 24.30 -19.44 -15.76
CA PHE A 7 23.81 -18.19 -15.16
C PHE A 7 25.00 -17.41 -14.59
N ARG A 8 25.17 -16.16 -15.02
CA ARG A 8 26.24 -15.28 -14.55
C ARG A 8 25.73 -14.38 -13.43
N PRO A 9 26.58 -13.96 -12.48
CA PRO A 9 26.22 -12.96 -11.48
C PRO A 9 25.71 -11.65 -12.11
N ASP A 10 26.27 -11.28 -13.27
CA ASP A 10 25.85 -10.11 -14.04
C ASP A 10 24.40 -10.21 -14.59
N ASP A 11 23.83 -11.41 -14.63
CA ASP A 11 22.44 -11.64 -15.05
C ASP A 11 21.44 -11.22 -13.96
N VAL A 12 21.87 -11.12 -12.69
CA VAL A 12 21.03 -10.63 -11.58
C VAL A 12 21.02 -9.11 -11.59
N ARG A 13 19.94 -8.54 -12.13
CA ARG A 13 19.80 -7.09 -12.19
C ARG A 13 19.46 -6.54 -10.81
N HIS A 14 20.43 -5.95 -10.13
CA HIS A 14 20.15 -5.10 -8.96
C HIS A 14 19.38 -3.85 -9.40
N ARG A 15 18.05 -3.89 -9.29
CA ARG A 15 17.20 -2.76 -9.61
C ARG A 15 17.29 -1.75 -8.45
N ARG A 16 17.65 -0.51 -8.76
CA ARG A 16 17.60 0.61 -7.81
C ARG A 16 16.42 1.49 -8.21
N PHE A 17 15.62 1.93 -7.24
CA PHE A 17 14.57 2.92 -7.47
C PHE A 17 15.01 4.30 -6.96
N CYS A 18 14.45 5.36 -7.56
CA CYS A 18 14.75 6.79 -7.37
C CYS A 18 15.62 7.10 -6.14
N CYS A 19 16.78 7.72 -6.37
CA CYS A 19 17.73 8.16 -5.33
C CYS A 19 18.51 7.04 -4.61
N CYS A 20 18.94 6.00 -5.33
CA CYS A 20 19.86 4.95 -4.82
C CYS A 20 19.30 4.10 -3.66
N VAL A 21 18.01 4.22 -3.34
CA VAL A 21 17.40 3.46 -2.25
C VAL A 21 17.12 2.04 -2.76
N PRO A 22 17.62 0.99 -2.07
CA PRO A 22 17.27 -0.38 -2.41
C PRO A 22 15.76 -0.56 -2.31
N VAL A 23 15.15 -1.26 -3.28
CA VAL A 23 13.68 -1.44 -3.37
C VAL A 23 13.09 -1.94 -2.06
N ARG A 24 13.83 -2.82 -1.37
CA ARG A 24 13.53 -3.32 -0.02
C ARG A 24 13.27 -2.20 0.99
N TRP A 25 14.16 -1.21 1.08
CA TRP A 25 13.99 -0.09 2.02
C TRP A 25 12.81 0.80 1.63
N GLY A 26 12.51 0.91 0.33
CA GLY A 26 11.30 1.58 -0.16
C GLY A 26 10.03 0.93 0.39
N VAL A 27 9.90 -0.39 0.25
CA VAL A 27 8.73 -1.14 0.78
C VAL A 27 8.64 -1.01 2.30
N LEU A 28 9.75 -1.19 3.03
CA LEU A 28 9.75 -1.10 4.49
C LEU A 28 9.39 0.30 5.00
N ALA A 29 9.96 1.35 4.40
CA ALA A 29 9.69 2.73 4.80
C ALA A 29 8.24 3.12 4.50
N LEU A 30 7.73 2.78 3.31
CA LEU A 30 6.36 3.06 2.93
C LEU A 30 5.36 2.26 3.78
N ALA A 31 5.65 1.00 4.09
CA ALA A 31 4.83 0.20 4.99
C ALA A 31 4.76 0.81 6.39
N LEU A 32 5.89 1.28 6.94
CA LEU A 32 5.93 1.90 8.26
C LEU A 32 5.14 3.22 8.30
N VAL A 33 5.35 4.09 7.32
CA VAL A 33 4.63 5.37 7.21
C VAL A 33 3.14 5.12 7.00
N GLY A 34 2.79 4.20 6.10
CA GLY A 34 1.41 3.79 5.83
C GLY A 34 0.72 3.24 7.08
N ALA A 35 1.36 2.33 7.81
CA ALA A 35 0.83 1.77 9.05
C ALA A 35 0.61 2.84 10.11
N THR A 36 1.56 3.78 10.25
CA THR A 36 1.48 4.85 11.25
C THR A 36 0.31 5.78 10.95
N LEU A 37 0.19 6.24 9.70
CA LEU A 37 -0.91 7.12 9.28
C LEU A 37 -2.26 6.40 9.40
N ALA A 38 -2.35 5.16 8.94
CA ALA A 38 -3.56 4.36 9.02
C ALA A 38 -3.99 4.11 10.48
N ALA A 39 -3.05 3.79 11.38
CA ALA A 39 -3.33 3.62 12.80
C ALA A 39 -3.84 4.93 13.43
N CYS A 40 -3.20 6.07 13.16
CA CYS A 40 -3.66 7.37 13.65
C CYS A 40 -5.09 7.68 13.19
N LEU A 41 -5.39 7.46 11.90
CA LEU A 41 -6.73 7.70 11.34
C LEU A 41 -7.77 6.71 11.88
N GLY A 42 -7.39 5.44 12.07
CA GLY A 42 -8.24 4.42 12.69
C GLY A 42 -8.58 4.76 14.14
N ILE A 43 -7.59 5.20 14.93
CA ILE A 43 -7.81 5.66 16.31
C ILE A 43 -8.72 6.89 16.33
N ALA A 44 -8.51 7.86 15.44
CA ALA A 44 -9.38 9.03 15.33
C ALA A 44 -10.83 8.65 14.93
N ALA A 45 -11.03 7.62 14.12
CA ALA A 45 -12.36 7.09 13.81
C ALA A 45 -13.00 6.40 15.03
N ILE A 46 -12.23 5.63 15.80
CA ILE A 46 -12.69 5.04 17.07
C ILE A 46 -13.15 6.13 18.05
N GLN A 47 -12.37 7.21 18.20
CA GLN A 47 -12.73 8.33 19.07
C GLN A 47 -14.05 8.99 18.65
N ARG A 48 -14.29 9.12 17.33
CA ARG A 48 -15.56 9.65 16.79
C ARG A 48 -16.73 8.70 17.02
N LEU A 49 -16.51 7.39 16.90
CA LEU A 49 -17.53 6.37 17.14
C LEU A 49 -18.05 6.38 18.58
N PHE A 50 -17.17 6.65 19.55
CA PHE A 50 -17.55 6.74 20.97
C PHE A 50 -18.07 8.12 21.40
N SER A 51 -18.29 9.04 20.46
CA SER A 51 -18.90 10.34 20.77
C SER A 51 -20.39 10.16 21.14
N PRO A 52 -20.88 10.81 22.21
CA PRO A 52 -22.25 10.64 22.71
C PRO A 52 -23.36 11.06 21.73
N GLU A 53 -23.02 11.78 20.64
CA GLU A 53 -23.99 12.33 19.69
C GLU A 53 -24.07 11.56 18.35
N ILE A 54 -23.62 10.31 18.30
CA ILE A 54 -23.54 9.59 17.02
C ILE A 54 -24.90 9.01 16.56
N ASN A 55 -25.35 9.45 15.39
CA ASN A 55 -26.50 8.87 14.69
C ASN A 55 -26.16 7.45 14.21
N PRO A 56 -27.08 6.46 14.26
CA PRO A 56 -26.84 5.09 13.79
C PRO A 56 -26.29 5.00 12.35
N TRP A 57 -26.73 5.86 11.43
CA TRP A 57 -26.18 5.91 10.07
C TRP A 57 -24.70 6.36 10.06
N ARG A 58 -24.35 7.36 10.88
CA ARG A 58 -22.96 7.82 11.02
C ARG A 58 -22.10 6.77 11.72
N ALA A 59 -22.64 6.05 12.69
CA ALA A 59 -21.94 4.97 13.37
C ALA A 59 -21.49 3.89 12.38
N TRP A 60 -22.36 3.51 11.43
CA TRP A 60 -21.97 2.57 10.37
C TRP A 60 -20.81 3.08 9.51
N LEU A 61 -20.83 4.37 9.13
CA LEU A 61 -19.74 4.98 8.37
C LEU A 61 -18.42 5.00 9.15
N GLU A 62 -18.46 5.30 10.45
CA GLU A 62 -17.28 5.28 11.31
C GLU A 62 -16.74 3.84 11.49
N VAL A 63 -17.63 2.85 11.68
CA VAL A 63 -17.23 1.43 11.72
C VAL A 63 -16.59 0.99 10.41
N ALA A 64 -17.17 1.34 9.27
CA ALA A 64 -16.59 1.06 7.96
C ALA A 64 -15.22 1.73 7.80
N SER A 65 -15.07 2.97 8.29
CA SER A 65 -13.79 3.68 8.30
C SER A 65 -12.75 2.98 9.17
N ILE A 66 -13.11 2.53 10.36
CA ILE A 66 -12.23 1.77 11.26
C ILE A 66 -11.75 0.50 10.57
N VAL A 67 -12.66 -0.29 9.99
CA VAL A 67 -12.30 -1.53 9.28
C VAL A 67 -11.35 -1.23 8.12
N LEU A 68 -11.62 -0.18 7.34
CA LEU A 68 -10.75 0.26 6.25
C LEU A 68 -9.35 0.62 6.75
N TRP A 69 -9.23 1.50 7.74
CA TRP A 69 -7.93 1.96 8.23
C TRP A 69 -7.13 0.84 8.93
N PHE A 70 -7.76 0.02 9.75
CA PHE A 70 -7.06 -1.09 10.41
C PHE A 70 -6.72 -2.24 9.44
N SER A 71 -7.54 -2.50 8.42
CA SER A 71 -7.14 -3.42 7.36
C SER A 71 -5.88 -2.93 6.64
N LEU A 72 -5.76 -1.63 6.38
CA LEU A 72 -4.54 -1.04 5.81
C LEU A 72 -3.32 -1.22 6.74
N VAL A 73 -3.48 -1.09 8.05
CA VAL A 73 -2.41 -1.41 9.03
C VAL A 73 -1.96 -2.87 8.86
N VAL A 74 -2.90 -3.82 8.78
CA VAL A 74 -2.60 -5.23 8.57
C VAL A 74 -1.88 -5.45 7.25
N LEU A 75 -2.32 -4.82 6.16
CA LEU A 75 -1.62 -4.88 4.86
C LEU A 75 -0.19 -4.36 4.95
N CYS A 76 0.03 -3.24 5.64
CA CYS A 76 1.36 -2.70 5.86
C CYS A 76 2.23 -3.66 6.69
N LEU A 77 1.68 -4.39 7.67
CA LEU A 77 2.41 -5.43 8.39
C LEU A 77 2.85 -6.58 7.48
N TYR A 78 2.00 -7.00 6.54
CA TYR A 78 2.39 -7.99 5.51
C TYR A 78 3.52 -7.47 4.64
N GLY A 79 3.45 -6.21 4.17
CA GLY A 79 4.53 -5.60 3.39
C GLY A 79 5.85 -5.50 4.18
N TRP A 80 5.76 -5.17 5.47
CA TRP A 80 6.91 -5.10 6.36
C TRP A 80 7.52 -6.48 6.62
N ALA A 81 6.70 -7.47 6.97
CA ALA A 81 7.13 -8.85 7.19
C ALA A 81 7.69 -9.50 5.93
N GLY A 82 7.09 -9.25 4.77
CA GLY A 82 7.56 -9.72 3.46
C GLY A 82 8.90 -9.10 3.09
N GLY A 83 9.07 -7.79 3.30
CA GLY A 83 10.34 -7.09 3.08
C GLY A 83 11.47 -7.56 4.00
N ILE A 84 11.17 -7.96 5.24
CA ILE A 84 12.15 -8.53 6.16
C ILE A 84 12.49 -9.96 5.77
N SER A 85 11.47 -10.80 5.55
CA SER A 85 11.63 -12.25 5.35
C SER A 85 12.16 -12.62 3.97
N GLN A 86 12.14 -11.71 3.00
CA GLN A 86 12.58 -11.93 1.61
C GLN A 86 11.88 -13.13 0.94
N LYS A 87 10.67 -13.48 1.37
CA LYS A 87 9.86 -14.55 0.78
C LYS A 87 8.95 -13.98 -0.31
N ARG A 88 9.08 -14.47 -1.54
CA ARG A 88 8.29 -13.99 -2.69
C ARG A 88 6.79 -14.09 -2.46
N GLU A 89 6.33 -15.23 -1.93
CA GLU A 89 4.90 -15.46 -1.66
C GLU A 89 4.28 -14.36 -0.79
N TRP A 90 4.98 -13.91 0.26
CA TRP A 90 4.48 -12.87 1.17
C TRP A 90 4.38 -11.51 0.50
N VAL A 91 5.37 -11.19 -0.35
CA VAL A 91 5.40 -9.95 -1.11
C VAL A 91 4.35 -9.98 -2.23
N GLU A 92 4.03 -11.16 -2.78
CA GLU A 92 3.05 -11.35 -3.84
C GLU A 92 1.64 -11.09 -3.31
N TRP A 93 1.30 -11.69 -2.17
CA TRP A 93 0.07 -11.39 -1.45
C TRP A 93 -0.04 -9.91 -1.10
N PHE A 94 1.04 -9.30 -0.61
CA PHE A 94 1.05 -7.86 -0.33
C PHE A 94 0.78 -7.03 -1.60
N TYR A 95 1.45 -7.33 -2.71
CA TYR A 95 1.25 -6.66 -4.00
C TYR A 95 -0.19 -6.74 -4.48
N GLU A 96 -0.79 -7.94 -4.48
CA GLU A 96 -2.19 -8.13 -4.88
C GLU A 96 -3.15 -7.35 -3.99
N LEU A 97 -2.95 -7.41 -2.67
CA LEU A 97 -3.81 -6.70 -1.72
C LEU A 97 -3.69 -5.18 -1.84
N VAL A 98 -2.50 -4.65 -2.11
CA VAL A 98 -2.32 -3.20 -2.35
C VAL A 98 -3.02 -2.78 -3.64
N TRP A 99 -3.01 -3.61 -4.69
CA TRP A 99 -3.78 -3.35 -5.90
C TRP A 99 -5.30 -3.34 -5.65
N TRP A 100 -5.81 -4.32 -4.91
CA TRP A 100 -7.22 -4.36 -4.52
C TRP A 100 -7.60 -3.13 -3.68
N HIS A 101 -6.75 -2.76 -2.72
CA HIS A 101 -6.96 -1.57 -1.91
C HIS A 101 -6.96 -0.30 -2.76
N LEU A 102 -6.05 -0.18 -3.74
CA LEU A 102 -6.01 0.96 -4.66
C LEU A 102 -7.33 1.10 -5.43
N TRP A 103 -7.81 0.02 -6.04
CA TRP A 103 -9.08 0.04 -6.78
C TRP A 103 -10.27 0.39 -5.89
N PHE A 104 -10.32 -0.19 -4.69
CA PHE A 104 -11.36 0.12 -3.72
C PHE A 104 -11.32 1.59 -3.30
N ASN A 105 -10.13 2.13 -3.02
CA ASN A 105 -9.94 3.53 -2.64
C ASN A 105 -10.35 4.49 -3.78
N ILE A 106 -10.01 4.16 -5.02
CA ILE A 106 -10.44 4.93 -6.20
C ILE A 106 -11.97 4.93 -6.31
N ALA A 107 -12.61 3.76 -6.24
CA ALA A 107 -14.06 3.64 -6.39
C ALA A 107 -14.81 4.39 -5.28
N VAL A 108 -14.42 4.18 -4.02
CA VAL A 108 -15.04 4.84 -2.86
C VAL A 108 -14.74 6.33 -2.85
N GLY A 109 -13.51 6.74 -3.20
CA GLY A 109 -13.10 8.14 -3.26
C GLY A 109 -13.90 8.92 -4.31
N ILE A 110 -14.02 8.40 -5.53
CA ILE A 110 -14.87 9.00 -6.58
C ILE A 110 -16.32 9.11 -6.11
N TYR A 111 -16.87 8.04 -5.56
CA TYR A 111 -18.25 8.05 -5.04
C TYR A 111 -18.44 9.15 -3.98
N LEU A 112 -17.53 9.24 -3.00
CA LEU A 112 -17.60 10.23 -1.93
C LEU A 112 -17.47 11.65 -2.47
N LEU A 113 -16.54 11.90 -3.39
CA LEU A 113 -16.36 13.20 -4.04
C LEU A 113 -17.62 13.62 -4.80
N VAL A 114 -18.26 12.71 -5.54
CA VAL A 114 -19.51 12.99 -6.24
C VAL A 114 -20.61 13.37 -5.25
N VAL A 115 -20.79 12.59 -4.18
CA VAL A 115 -21.80 12.87 -3.15
C VAL A 115 -21.54 14.20 -2.45
N LEU A 116 -20.27 14.52 -2.12
CA LEU A 116 -19.87 15.79 -1.52
C LEU A 116 -19.91 16.97 -2.50
N ALA A 117 -19.82 16.72 -3.81
CA ALA A 117 -19.91 17.75 -4.83
C ALA A 117 -21.35 18.21 -5.07
N LEU A 118 -22.35 17.40 -4.70
CA LEU A 118 -23.77 17.74 -4.86
C LEU A 118 -24.14 19.02 -4.11
N PRO A 119 -25.07 19.85 -4.64
CA PRO A 119 -25.46 21.10 -4.00
C PRO A 119 -26.06 20.90 -2.60
N THR A 120 -26.80 19.81 -2.41
CA THR A 120 -27.50 19.47 -1.16
C THR A 120 -26.55 19.15 -0.02
N SER A 121 -25.45 18.43 -0.29
CA SER A 121 -24.45 18.08 0.73
C SER A 121 -23.59 19.28 1.11
N LYS A 122 -23.25 20.14 0.14
CA LYS A 122 -22.53 21.40 0.38
C LYS A 122 -23.34 22.37 1.24
N SER A 123 -24.62 22.58 0.92
CA SER A 123 -25.48 23.47 1.68
C SER A 123 -25.74 22.94 3.10
N LEU A 124 -25.97 21.63 3.25
CA LEU A 124 -26.13 21.00 4.56
C LEU A 124 -24.87 21.15 5.42
N SER A 125 -23.69 20.93 4.85
CA SER A 125 -22.42 21.06 5.57
C SER A 125 -22.16 22.49 6.03
N ALA A 126 -22.44 23.48 5.18
CA ALA A 126 -22.32 24.89 5.54
C ALA A 126 -23.32 25.29 6.63
N GLN A 127 -24.55 24.77 6.60
CA GLN A 127 -25.56 25.01 7.64
C GLN A 127 -25.17 24.40 8.99
N ILE A 128 -24.59 23.18 8.98
CA ILE A 128 -24.08 22.55 10.20
C ILE A 128 -22.93 23.37 10.78
N CYS A 129 -22.01 23.84 9.93
CA CYS A 129 -20.92 24.72 10.34
C CYS A 129 -21.45 26.01 10.99
N SER A 130 -22.39 26.70 10.33
CA SER A 130 -22.92 27.96 10.86
C SER A 130 -23.64 27.76 12.18
N LYS A 131 -24.40 26.67 12.34
CA LYS A 131 -25.07 26.35 13.60
C LYS A 131 -24.06 26.08 14.71
N LEU A 132 -23.05 25.26 14.46
CA LEU A 132 -22.03 24.92 15.46
C LEU A 132 -21.19 26.15 15.85
N ALA A 133 -20.88 27.02 14.89
CA ALA A 133 -20.15 28.27 15.14
C ALA A 133 -20.98 29.24 15.99
N LEU A 134 -22.28 29.38 15.72
CA LEU A 134 -23.19 30.19 16.52
C LEU A 134 -23.38 29.62 17.93
N ASP A 135 -23.59 28.30 18.07
CA ASP A 135 -23.75 27.65 19.37
C ASP A 135 -22.50 27.86 20.26
N LYS A 136 -21.30 27.85 19.67
CA LYS A 136 -20.05 28.18 20.39
C LYS A 136 -19.96 29.66 20.78
N LEU A 137 -20.39 30.56 19.89
CA LEU A 137 -20.38 31.99 20.14
C LEU A 137 -21.34 32.35 21.28
N ASP A 138 -22.54 31.77 21.30
CA ASP A 138 -23.53 31.92 22.38
C ASP A 138 -23.03 31.37 23.72
N ALA A 139 -22.24 30.28 23.69
CA ALA A 139 -21.64 29.71 24.90
C ALA A 139 -20.49 30.56 25.46
N GLU A 140 -19.75 31.27 24.61
CA GLU A 140 -18.61 32.11 25.01
C GLU A 140 -18.99 33.56 25.33
N LEU A 141 -20.13 34.06 24.83
CA LEU A 141 -20.49 35.49 24.90
C LEU A 141 -21.91 35.73 25.46
N LEU A 142 -21.97 36.27 26.69
CA LEU A 142 -23.19 36.83 27.32
C LEU A 142 -23.52 38.27 26.82
N VAL A 143 -23.16 38.65 25.58
CA VAL A 143 -23.14 40.08 25.15
C VAL A 143 -23.78 40.35 23.78
N ASP A 144 -24.96 40.99 23.83
CA ASP A 144 -25.41 42.23 23.17
C ASP A 144 -24.83 42.67 21.80
N PHE A 145 -24.57 41.75 20.87
CA PHE A 145 -24.39 42.06 19.45
C PHE A 145 -25.70 41.87 18.67
N THR A 146 -25.92 42.64 17.60
CA THR A 146 -27.02 42.38 16.65
C THR A 146 -26.83 41.00 16.04
N ALA A 147 -27.49 39.99 16.62
CA ALA A 147 -27.35 38.58 16.27
C ALA A 147 -27.49 38.30 14.75
N ALA A 148 -28.21 39.16 14.04
CA ALA A 148 -28.39 39.08 12.60
C ALA A 148 -27.11 39.35 11.78
N ASP A 149 -26.29 40.35 12.15
CA ASP A 149 -25.07 40.70 11.39
C ASP A 149 -23.98 39.66 11.62
N ALA A 150 -23.84 39.19 12.86
CA ALA A 150 -22.93 38.12 13.23
C ALA A 150 -23.29 36.80 12.52
N ALA A 151 -24.57 36.42 12.51
CA ALA A 151 -25.02 35.21 11.82
C ALA A 151 -24.77 35.25 10.30
N SER A 152 -24.98 36.40 9.67
CA SER A 152 -24.72 36.56 8.23
C SER A 152 -23.24 36.39 7.89
N THR A 153 -22.34 36.99 8.67
CA THR A 153 -20.88 36.92 8.48
C THR A 153 -20.36 35.50 8.69
N VAL A 154 -20.77 34.85 9.79
CA VAL A 154 -20.41 33.45 10.11
C VAL A 154 -20.86 32.50 9.00
N SER A 155 -22.07 32.69 8.46
CA SER A 155 -22.57 31.83 7.39
C SER A 155 -21.70 31.91 6.12
N LEU A 156 -21.29 33.12 5.72
CA LEU A 156 -20.45 33.35 4.55
C LEU A 156 -19.08 32.68 4.72
N GLU A 157 -18.45 32.84 5.89
CA GLU A 157 -17.17 32.21 6.21
C GLU A 157 -17.27 30.69 6.23
N CYS A 158 -18.35 30.13 6.79
CA CYS A 158 -18.61 28.68 6.76
C CYS A 158 -18.76 28.15 5.33
N PHE A 159 -19.46 28.86 4.44
CA PHE A 159 -19.56 28.46 3.02
C PHE A 159 -18.19 28.46 2.32
N ALA A 160 -17.39 29.51 2.54
CA ALA A 160 -16.03 29.58 1.99
C ALA A 160 -15.12 28.49 2.56
N GLY A 161 -15.23 28.22 3.87
CA GLY A 161 -14.47 27.19 4.59
C GLY A 161 -14.81 25.76 4.15
N VAL A 162 -16.10 25.44 3.98
CA VAL A 162 -16.50 24.13 3.45
C VAL A 162 -15.96 23.93 2.03
N ARG A 163 -16.02 24.98 1.19
CA ARG A 163 -15.48 24.92 -0.17
C ARG A 163 -13.97 24.67 -0.18
N SER A 164 -13.20 25.39 0.64
CA SER A 164 -11.74 25.19 0.71
C SER A 164 -11.38 23.82 1.28
N ALA A 165 -12.09 23.36 2.32
CA ALA A 165 -11.89 22.03 2.90
C ALA A 165 -12.11 20.90 1.88
N LEU A 166 -13.15 20.99 1.04
CA LEU A 166 -13.39 20.00 -0.01
C LEU A 166 -12.27 19.95 -1.05
N ILE A 167 -11.72 21.11 -1.44
CA ILE A 167 -10.58 21.17 -2.38
C ILE A 167 -9.33 20.54 -1.76
N LEU A 168 -9.04 20.86 -0.48
CA LEU A 168 -7.90 20.28 0.22
C LEU A 168 -8.05 18.76 0.39
N LEU A 169 -9.27 18.29 0.67
CA LEU A 169 -9.58 16.87 0.77
C LEU A 169 -9.33 16.14 -0.56
N ASP A 170 -9.80 16.70 -1.68
CA ASP A 170 -9.60 16.15 -3.02
C ASP A 170 -8.11 16.09 -3.41
N LEU A 171 -7.35 17.15 -3.11
CA LEU A 171 -5.91 17.20 -3.33
C LEU A 171 -5.18 16.13 -2.49
N ALA A 172 -5.50 16.03 -1.20
CA ALA A 172 -4.90 15.05 -0.30
C ALA A 172 -5.21 13.61 -0.74
N TRP A 173 -6.45 13.35 -1.17
CA TRP A 173 -6.86 12.05 -1.71
C TRP A 173 -6.10 11.70 -2.99
N THR A 174 -5.96 12.65 -3.91
CA THR A 174 -5.19 12.46 -5.15
C THR A 174 -3.72 12.12 -4.85
N ILE A 175 -3.09 12.83 -3.92
CA ILE A 175 -1.72 12.54 -3.48
C ILE A 175 -1.63 11.13 -2.87
N ALA A 176 -2.60 10.73 -2.05
CA ALA A 176 -2.64 9.39 -1.47
C ALA A 176 -2.72 8.28 -2.53
N ILE A 177 -3.54 8.47 -3.58
CA ILE A 177 -3.62 7.55 -4.71
C ILE A 177 -2.29 7.45 -5.45
N LEU A 178 -1.60 8.57 -5.68
CA LEU A 178 -0.28 8.57 -6.34
C LEU A 178 0.77 7.83 -5.51
N ILE A 179 0.77 8.03 -4.18
CA ILE A 179 1.66 7.30 -3.26
C ILE A 179 1.35 5.80 -3.29
N GLN A 180 0.06 5.42 -3.31
CA GLN A 180 -0.34 4.02 -3.35
C GLN A 180 -0.01 3.35 -4.68
N LEU A 181 -0.21 4.05 -5.80
CA LEU A 181 0.22 3.59 -7.12
C LEU A 181 1.74 3.41 -7.16
N TRP A 182 2.49 4.34 -6.59
CA TRP A 182 3.94 4.23 -6.48
C TRP A 182 4.36 3.02 -5.64
N LEU A 183 3.66 2.75 -4.53
CA LEU A 183 3.87 1.55 -3.74
C LEU A 183 3.61 0.27 -4.56
N CYS A 184 2.53 0.20 -5.35
CA CYS A 184 2.28 -0.93 -6.25
C CYS A 184 3.47 -1.18 -7.19
N LEU A 185 3.98 -0.13 -7.84
CA LEU A 185 5.12 -0.23 -8.76
C LEU A 185 6.39 -0.72 -8.04
N VAL A 186 6.71 -0.14 -6.88
CA VAL A 186 7.87 -0.53 -6.07
C VAL A 186 7.76 -2.00 -5.65
N SER A 187 6.59 -2.44 -5.18
CA SER A 187 6.38 -3.84 -4.80
C SER A 187 6.45 -4.80 -5.99
N GLY A 188 5.95 -4.43 -7.18
CA GLY A 188 6.08 -5.24 -8.38
C GLY A 188 7.54 -5.41 -8.81
N HIS A 189 8.35 -4.36 -8.74
CA HIS A 189 9.78 -4.48 -9.00
C HIS A 189 10.54 -5.29 -7.96
N TYR A 190 10.08 -5.26 -6.70
CA TYR A 190 10.66 -6.11 -5.66
C TYR A 190 10.33 -7.59 -5.91
N LEU A 191 9.12 -7.89 -6.41
CA LEU A 191 8.74 -9.24 -6.83
C LEU A 191 9.60 -9.76 -7.97
N ASP A 192 9.86 -8.95 -8.99
CA ASP A 192 10.77 -9.30 -10.07
C ASP A 192 12.17 -9.63 -9.51
N GLU A 193 12.69 -8.81 -8.58
CA GLU A 193 14.00 -9.04 -7.96
C GLU A 193 14.03 -10.35 -7.15
N LEU A 194 12.97 -10.65 -6.41
CA LEU A 194 12.86 -11.91 -5.66
C LEU A 194 12.74 -13.12 -6.60
N ALA A 195 12.04 -12.99 -7.72
CA ALA A 195 11.97 -14.04 -8.73
C ALA A 195 13.33 -14.33 -9.38
N ASP A 196 14.10 -13.28 -9.69
CA ASP A 196 15.48 -13.40 -10.20
C ASP A 196 16.39 -14.09 -9.16
N ARG A 197 16.21 -13.77 -7.86
CA ARG A 197 16.95 -14.40 -6.76
C ARG A 197 16.61 -15.88 -6.58
N GLU A 198 15.32 -16.22 -6.54
CA GLU A 198 14.87 -17.62 -6.45
C GLU A 198 15.36 -18.45 -7.65
N ALA A 199 15.40 -17.86 -8.85
CA ALA A 199 15.96 -18.51 -10.03
C ALA A 199 17.46 -18.79 -9.85
N ALA A 200 18.24 -17.81 -9.38
CA ALA A 200 19.67 -17.97 -9.13
C ALA A 200 19.96 -19.04 -8.08
N GLU A 201 19.17 -19.08 -7.00
CA GLU A 201 19.27 -20.11 -5.94
C GLU A 201 19.03 -21.52 -6.50
N ARG A 202 18.03 -21.71 -7.37
CA ARG A 202 17.79 -23.00 -8.06
C ARG A 202 18.98 -23.44 -8.93
N PHE A 203 19.73 -22.49 -9.49
CA PHE A 203 20.96 -22.78 -10.23
C PHE A 203 22.20 -22.91 -9.35
N GLY A 204 22.05 -22.76 -8.04
CA GLY A 204 23.13 -22.87 -7.07
C GLY A 204 24.02 -21.64 -6.98
N VAL A 205 23.60 -20.49 -7.51
CA VAL A 205 24.37 -19.25 -7.49
C VAL A 205 24.02 -18.48 -6.21
N ASP A 206 24.92 -18.49 -5.24
CA ASP A 206 24.79 -17.64 -4.04
C ASP A 206 25.16 -16.19 -4.36
N ILE A 207 24.14 -15.38 -4.65
CA ILE A 207 24.27 -13.96 -4.99
C ILE A 207 24.52 -13.07 -3.76
N GLU A 208 24.30 -13.59 -2.55
CA GLU A 208 24.45 -12.81 -1.31
C GLU A 208 25.90 -12.82 -0.81
N ASN A 209 26.72 -13.76 -1.28
CA ASN A 209 28.14 -13.80 -0.94
C ASN A 209 28.89 -12.60 -1.55
N PRO A 210 29.40 -11.67 -0.73
CA PRO A 210 30.10 -10.48 -1.21
C PRO A 210 31.49 -10.80 -1.80
N ASN A 211 32.02 -12.00 -1.54
CA ASN A 211 33.35 -12.41 -1.98
C ASN A 211 33.25 -13.45 -3.11
N PRO A 212 33.69 -13.13 -4.34
CA PRO A 212 33.88 -14.14 -5.36
C PRO A 212 34.97 -15.15 -4.93
N PRO A 213 34.91 -16.41 -5.37
CA PRO A 213 34.01 -16.93 -6.41
C PRO A 213 32.63 -17.33 -5.86
N TYR A 214 31.59 -17.03 -6.63
CA TYR A 214 30.24 -17.54 -6.41
C TYR A 214 30.29 -19.07 -6.46
N VAL A 215 30.04 -19.71 -5.32
CA VAL A 215 30.11 -21.17 -5.22
C VAL A 215 28.81 -21.71 -5.79
N PHE A 216 28.92 -22.41 -6.93
CA PHE A 216 27.82 -23.19 -7.47
C PHE A 216 27.58 -24.40 -6.56
N VAL A 217 26.66 -24.29 -5.61
CA VAL A 217 26.15 -25.44 -4.88
C VAL A 217 24.94 -25.93 -5.66
N PRO A 218 25.02 -27.01 -6.46
CA PRO A 218 23.86 -27.48 -7.20
C PRO A 218 22.73 -27.73 -6.20
N GLY A 219 21.60 -27.06 -6.37
CA GLY A 219 20.40 -27.37 -5.59
C GLY A 219 20.01 -28.83 -5.80
N ASP A 220 19.32 -29.44 -4.83
CA ASP A 220 18.95 -30.86 -4.86
C ASP A 220 18.30 -31.26 -6.20
N ASP A 221 17.44 -30.42 -6.76
CA ASP A 221 16.79 -30.63 -8.07
C ASP A 221 17.79 -30.65 -9.25
N ALA A 222 18.80 -29.77 -9.23
CA ALA A 222 19.85 -29.74 -10.25
C ALA A 222 20.79 -30.94 -10.12
N GLN A 223 21.00 -31.42 -8.90
CA GLN A 223 21.72 -32.66 -8.61
C GLN A 223 20.94 -33.88 -9.10
N GLU A 224 19.62 -33.89 -8.90
CA GLU A 224 18.71 -34.93 -9.38
C GLU A 224 18.68 -34.99 -10.92
N MET A 225 18.52 -33.86 -11.61
CA MET A 225 18.58 -33.83 -13.07
C MET A 225 19.93 -34.31 -13.62
N ARG A 226 21.05 -33.97 -12.95
CA ARG A 226 22.37 -34.49 -13.32
C ARG A 226 22.48 -36.00 -13.11
N MET A 227 21.90 -36.53 -12.05
CA MET A 227 21.86 -37.98 -11.80
C MET A 227 21.01 -38.71 -12.85
N ILE A 228 19.84 -38.17 -13.22
CA ILE A 228 18.99 -38.73 -14.27
C ILE A 228 19.72 -38.73 -15.62
N ALA A 229 20.32 -37.60 -16.02
CA ALA A 229 21.08 -37.52 -17.26
C ALA A 229 22.30 -38.46 -17.28
N ALA A 230 22.98 -38.63 -16.14
CA ALA A 230 24.08 -39.58 -16.01
C ALA A 230 23.61 -41.05 -16.12
N MET A 231 22.42 -41.37 -15.60
CA MET A 231 21.82 -42.69 -15.75
C MET A 231 21.43 -42.97 -17.21
N GLU A 232 20.83 -42.01 -17.90
CA GLU A 232 20.47 -42.14 -19.33
C GLU A 232 21.72 -42.33 -20.21
N GLY A 233 22.78 -41.55 -19.97
CA GLY A 233 24.05 -41.68 -20.68
C GLY A 233 24.73 -43.05 -20.50
N ARG A 234 24.69 -43.61 -19.29
CA ARG A 234 25.20 -44.98 -19.02
C ARG A 234 24.38 -46.05 -19.75
N THR A 235 23.07 -45.84 -19.85
CA THR A 235 22.16 -46.77 -20.52
C THR A 235 22.39 -46.77 -22.03
N ALA A 236 22.61 -45.60 -22.63
CA ALA A 236 22.99 -45.47 -24.04
C ALA A 236 24.36 -46.12 -24.33
N SER A 237 25.37 -45.89 -23.47
CA SER A 237 26.69 -46.51 -23.61
C SER A 237 26.66 -48.04 -23.51
N ARG A 238 25.83 -48.60 -22.63
CA ARG A 238 25.63 -50.06 -22.53
C ARG A 238 24.99 -50.64 -23.79
N LYS A 239 23.98 -49.99 -24.36
CA LYS A 239 23.36 -50.44 -25.63
C LYS A 239 24.36 -50.41 -26.79
N ALA A 240 25.22 -49.40 -26.86
CA ALA A 240 26.22 -49.28 -27.92
C ALA A 240 27.33 -50.35 -27.88
N ARG A 241 27.59 -51.00 -26.73
CA ARG A 241 28.56 -52.11 -26.62
C ARG A 241 27.95 -53.49 -26.88
N ALA A 242 26.62 -53.58 -27.00
CA ALA A 242 25.91 -54.84 -27.22
C ALA A 242 25.66 -55.14 -28.71
N PHE A 243 26.06 -54.23 -29.60
CA PHE A 243 26.11 -54.37 -31.06
C PHE A 243 27.58 -54.40 -31.50
#